data_AF-A0AAX4J3R7-F1
#
_entry.id   AF-A0AAX4J3R7-F1
#
_cell.length_a   1.000
_cell.length_b   1.000
_cell.length_c   1.000
_cell.angle_alpha   90.00
_cell.angle_beta   90.00
_cell.angle_gamma   90.00
#
_symmetry.space_group_name_H-M   'P 1'
#
loop_
_entity.id
_entity.type
_entity.pdbx_description
1 polymer ?
#
loop_
_entity_poly.entity_id
_entity_poly.type
_entity_poly.pdbx_seq_one_letter_code
_entity_poly.pdbx_strand_id
1 'polypeptide(L)'
;MAALEGGWVEPIYYAQAMPANPERGRPDKGYVDIVVHDGYNQIALFSPVSSRSPVMLTSGAWEVVESAFGVDLENNMLYFVAARESPSQRHLYAVRLDGSGLRSVTDIFRQAFYNLDMDHGTHYAVLNYKGPELPRQSLARLQNGSVECQWELGVGNGKLETNLKNRRLPRRTHQTIYTAGGYQLSIMELLPADFDPKLQYPTIFHIYGGPGSQKVNMKFEVDF
;
A
#
# COMPACT_ATOMS: atom_id res chain seq x y z
N MET A 1 17.45 -13.45 -14.73
CA MET A 1 17.62 -12.00 -14.52
C MET A 1 17.05 -11.32 -15.73
N ALA A 2 15.88 -10.67 -15.59
CA ALA A 2 15.43 -9.75 -16.62
C ALA A 2 16.50 -8.66 -16.74
N ALA A 3 16.89 -8.31 -17.96
CA ALA A 3 17.77 -7.18 -18.19
C ALA A 3 17.11 -5.95 -17.58
N LEU A 4 17.83 -5.18 -16.77
CA LEU A 4 17.41 -3.84 -16.38
C LEU A 4 17.21 -3.06 -17.69
N GLU A 5 15.96 -2.82 -18.07
CA GLU A 5 15.58 -2.12 -19.30
C GLU A 5 15.91 -0.62 -19.19
N GLY A 6 17.20 -0.28 -19.05
CA GLY A 6 17.68 1.11 -19.00
C GLY A 6 17.24 1.92 -17.77
N GLY A 7 16.57 1.30 -16.78
CA GLY A 7 16.21 1.93 -15.51
C GLY A 7 17.37 2.05 -14.52
N TRP A 8 17.14 2.73 -13.40
CA TRP A 8 18.06 2.77 -12.26
C TRP A 8 17.58 1.85 -11.14
N VAL A 9 18.52 1.41 -10.30
CA VAL A 9 18.20 0.72 -9.05
C VAL A 9 18.21 1.76 -7.95
N GLU A 10 17.11 1.88 -7.21
CA GLU A 10 17.09 2.63 -5.97
C GLU A 10 17.62 1.73 -4.85
N PRO A 11 18.73 2.10 -4.18
CA PRO A 11 19.28 1.29 -3.10
C PRO A 11 18.36 1.40 -1.89
N ILE A 12 17.50 0.41 -1.74
CA ILE A 12 16.54 0.30 -0.65
C ILE A 12 16.91 -0.92 0.18
N TYR A 13 16.95 -0.77 1.50
CA TYR A 13 17.38 -1.82 2.43
C TYR A 13 16.22 -2.25 3.33
N TYR A 14 15.32 -3.09 2.81
CA TYR A 14 14.28 -3.76 3.61
C TYR A 14 14.41 -5.28 3.51
N ALA A 15 15.58 -5.81 3.87
CA ALA A 15 15.75 -7.25 4.04
C ALA A 15 15.36 -7.67 5.47
N GLN A 16 14.38 -8.55 5.60
CA GLN A 16 14.00 -9.15 6.88
C GLN A 16 14.60 -10.56 7.00
N ALA A 17 15.42 -10.78 8.03
CA ALA A 17 16.01 -12.09 8.28
C ALA A 17 14.95 -13.15 8.62
N MET A 18 15.12 -14.35 8.05
CA MET A 18 14.24 -15.50 8.24
C MET A 18 14.99 -16.63 8.94
N PRO A 19 14.69 -16.95 10.21
CA PRO A 19 15.32 -18.06 10.89
C PRO A 19 14.80 -19.40 10.36
N ALA A 20 15.68 -20.41 10.37
CA ALA A 20 15.30 -21.80 10.15
C ALA A 20 14.34 -22.27 11.26
N ASN A 21 13.31 -22.99 10.84
CA ASN A 21 12.41 -23.77 11.68
C ASN A 21 11.91 -24.99 10.88
N PRO A 22 12.65 -26.12 10.91
CA PRO A 22 12.30 -27.32 10.16
C PRO A 22 10.92 -27.89 10.52
N GLU A 23 10.50 -27.77 11.79
CA GLU A 23 9.18 -28.23 12.27
C GLU A 23 8.02 -27.48 11.60
N ARG A 24 8.28 -26.27 11.10
CA ARG A 24 7.32 -25.44 10.37
C ARG A 24 7.65 -25.31 8.89
N GLY A 25 8.39 -26.27 8.32
CA GLY A 25 8.68 -26.33 6.89
C GLY A 25 9.70 -25.29 6.39
N ARG A 26 10.51 -24.72 7.29
CA ARG A 26 11.60 -23.79 6.96
C ARG A 26 12.95 -24.42 7.34
N PRO A 27 13.52 -25.33 6.53
CA PRO A 27 14.73 -26.06 6.91
C PRO A 27 15.96 -25.16 7.08
N ASP A 28 16.04 -24.09 6.28
CA ASP A 28 17.21 -23.23 6.18
C ASP A 28 16.95 -21.80 6.68
N LYS A 29 18.02 -21.11 7.06
CA LYS A 29 18.00 -19.67 7.27
C LYS A 29 17.91 -18.97 5.92
N GLY A 30 17.19 -17.86 5.89
CA GLY A 30 16.98 -17.07 4.68
C GLY A 30 16.73 -15.60 4.99
N TYR A 31 16.15 -14.89 4.03
CA TYR A 31 15.63 -13.55 4.22
C TYR A 31 14.51 -13.27 3.21
N VAL A 32 13.59 -12.41 3.61
CA VAL A 32 12.61 -11.79 2.71
C VAL A 32 13.15 -10.45 2.27
N ASP A 33 13.02 -10.14 0.98
CA ASP A 33 13.45 -8.88 0.39
C ASP A 33 12.46 -8.40 -0.68
N ILE A 34 12.55 -7.13 -1.03
CA ILE A 34 11.81 -6.55 -2.15
C ILE A 34 12.73 -6.53 -3.37
N VAL A 35 12.25 -7.10 -4.46
CA VAL A 35 12.95 -7.20 -5.73
C VAL A 35 12.08 -6.65 -6.84
N VAL A 36 12.70 -6.14 -7.90
CA VAL A 36 11.99 -5.80 -9.13
C VAL A 36 11.69 -7.10 -9.89
N HIS A 37 10.40 -7.39 -10.07
CA HIS A 37 9.92 -8.52 -10.87
C HIS A 37 8.88 -8.01 -11.86
N ASP A 38 9.13 -8.25 -13.15
CA ASP A 38 8.32 -7.75 -14.28
C ASP A 38 8.09 -6.23 -14.27
N GLY A 39 9.07 -5.47 -13.77
CA GLY A 39 9.01 -4.01 -13.71
C GLY A 39 8.32 -3.44 -12.46
N TYR A 40 7.92 -4.27 -11.51
CA TYR A 40 7.25 -3.84 -10.28
C TYR A 40 7.98 -4.34 -9.03
N ASN A 41 7.93 -3.55 -7.96
CA ASN A 41 8.42 -3.97 -6.64
C ASN A 41 7.56 -5.10 -6.07
N GLN A 42 8.17 -6.27 -5.88
CA GLN A 42 7.54 -7.49 -5.39
C GLN A 42 8.36 -8.11 -4.25
N ILE A 43 7.73 -8.89 -3.38
CA ILE A 43 8.37 -9.54 -2.25
C ILE A 43 8.82 -10.94 -2.64
N ALA A 44 10.06 -11.30 -2.31
CA ALA A 44 10.66 -12.58 -2.58
C ALA A 44 11.35 -13.16 -1.33
N LEU A 45 11.29 -14.48 -1.16
CA LEU A 45 11.97 -15.23 -0.10
C LEU A 45 13.21 -15.94 -0.67
N PHE A 46 14.37 -15.62 -0.10
CA PHE A 46 15.63 -16.30 -0.38
C PHE A 46 15.93 -17.28 0.76
N SER A 47 15.78 -18.58 0.51
CA SER A 47 16.13 -19.63 1.46
C SER A 47 16.72 -20.84 0.70
N PRO A 48 17.96 -21.28 1.02
CA PRO A 48 18.88 -20.71 2.00
C PRO A 48 19.38 -19.30 1.61
N VAL A 49 20.07 -18.59 2.51
CA VAL A 49 20.65 -17.24 2.27
C VAL A 49 21.48 -17.17 0.97
N SER A 50 22.11 -18.26 0.55
CA SER A 50 22.91 -18.34 -0.67
C SER A 50 22.10 -18.59 -1.95
N SER A 51 20.79 -18.73 -1.85
CA SER A 51 19.93 -19.03 -3.00
C SER A 51 20.00 -17.91 -4.04
N ARG A 52 20.15 -18.28 -5.30
CA ARG A 52 20.05 -17.37 -6.46
C ARG A 52 18.66 -17.35 -7.08
N SER A 53 17.79 -18.27 -6.66
CA SER A 53 16.44 -18.45 -7.17
C SER A 53 15.49 -18.33 -5.99
N PRO A 54 14.91 -17.14 -5.75
CA PRO A 54 13.99 -16.96 -4.65
C PRO A 54 12.62 -17.57 -4.95
N VAL A 55 11.83 -17.78 -3.90
CA VAL A 55 10.40 -18.01 -4.01
C VAL A 55 9.72 -16.64 -4.08
N MET A 56 9.04 -16.34 -5.19
CA MET A 56 8.25 -15.12 -5.30
C MET A 56 7.01 -15.24 -4.41
N LEU A 57 6.92 -14.39 -3.39
CA LEU A 57 5.76 -14.33 -2.49
C LEU A 57 4.65 -13.48 -3.09
N THR A 58 5.01 -12.52 -3.95
CA THR A 58 4.06 -11.69 -4.69
C THR A 58 4.49 -11.55 -6.15
N SER A 59 3.52 -11.26 -7.02
CA SER A 59 3.73 -11.01 -8.44
C SER A 59 2.54 -10.26 -9.04
N GLY A 60 2.79 -9.53 -10.13
CA GLY A 60 1.77 -8.85 -10.92
C GLY A 60 2.12 -7.39 -11.24
N ALA A 61 1.24 -6.75 -12.00
CA ALA A 61 1.40 -5.38 -12.48
C ALA A 61 1.01 -4.32 -11.44
N TRP A 62 1.62 -4.38 -10.25
CA TRP A 62 1.36 -3.51 -9.10
C TRP A 62 2.51 -3.54 -8.11
N GLU A 63 2.67 -2.49 -7.30
CA GLU A 63 3.82 -2.36 -6.40
C GLU A 63 3.48 -2.63 -4.94
N VAL A 64 4.39 -3.32 -4.26
CA VAL A 64 4.45 -3.40 -2.80
C VAL A 64 5.03 -2.10 -2.24
N VAL A 65 4.50 -1.66 -1.10
CA VAL A 65 5.06 -0.53 -0.34
C VAL A 65 6.24 -1.01 0.49
N GLU A 66 7.41 -0.43 0.22
CA GLU A 66 8.70 -0.93 0.71
C GLU A 66 8.80 -1.07 2.23
N SER A 67 8.31 -0.08 2.96
CA SER A 67 8.46 0.00 4.41
C SER A 67 7.29 -0.62 5.20
N ALA A 68 6.41 -1.39 4.55
CA ALA A 68 5.11 -1.76 5.11
C ALA A 68 4.82 -3.26 4.94
N PHE A 69 5.78 -4.12 5.29
CA PHE A 69 5.58 -5.56 5.41
C PHE A 69 6.18 -6.15 6.69
N GLY A 70 5.71 -7.33 7.06
CA GLY A 70 6.15 -8.07 8.25
C GLY A 70 5.78 -9.55 8.14
N VAL A 71 6.53 -10.39 8.83
CA VAL A 71 6.38 -11.85 8.76
C VAL A 71 6.04 -12.42 10.14
N ASP A 72 4.87 -13.05 10.21
CA ASP A 72 4.50 -13.94 11.30
C ASP A 72 5.22 -15.29 11.10
N LEU A 73 6.34 -15.45 11.79
CA LEU A 73 7.19 -16.64 11.73
C LEU A 73 6.53 -17.88 12.34
N GLU A 74 5.58 -17.70 13.24
CA GLU A 74 4.83 -18.82 13.80
C GLU A 74 3.91 -19.38 12.72
N ASN A 75 3.15 -18.53 12.04
CA ASN A 75 2.12 -18.96 11.11
C ASN A 75 2.56 -19.01 9.63
N ASN A 76 3.84 -18.77 9.33
CA ASN A 76 4.36 -18.70 7.95
C ASN A 76 3.56 -17.71 7.08
N MET A 77 3.20 -16.56 7.66
CA MET A 77 2.35 -15.58 6.98
C MET A 77 3.10 -14.26 6.83
N LEU A 78 3.16 -13.75 5.61
CA LEU A 78 3.60 -12.41 5.29
C LEU A 78 2.38 -11.49 5.22
N TYR A 79 2.45 -10.35 5.89
CA TYR A 79 1.49 -9.25 5.75
C TYR A 79 2.20 -8.06 5.11
N PHE A 80 1.53 -7.40 4.16
CA PHE A 80 2.15 -6.30 3.42
C PHE A 80 1.12 -5.32 2.85
N VAL A 81 1.53 -4.07 2.66
CA VAL A 81 0.73 -3.04 1.97
C VAL A 81 1.11 -2.96 0.50
N ALA A 82 0.13 -2.87 -0.40
CA ALA A 82 0.37 -2.76 -1.84
C ALA A 82 -0.64 -1.87 -2.57
N ALA A 83 -0.25 -1.42 -3.77
CA ALA A 83 -1.07 -0.64 -4.71
C ALA A 83 -1.77 -1.53 -5.75
N ARG A 84 -2.31 -2.68 -5.32
CA ARG A 84 -2.81 -3.72 -6.22
C ARG A 84 -4.14 -3.38 -6.90
N GLU A 85 -5.07 -2.75 -6.19
CA GLU A 85 -6.37 -2.37 -6.78
C GLU A 85 -6.27 -1.15 -7.70
N SER A 86 -5.37 -0.22 -7.38
CA SER A 86 -5.11 0.99 -8.16
C SER A 86 -3.83 1.66 -7.66
N PRO A 87 -3.06 2.33 -8.54
CA PRO A 87 -1.90 3.13 -8.14
C PRO A 87 -2.20 4.16 -7.06
N SER A 88 -3.43 4.68 -6.98
CA SER A 88 -3.82 5.70 -5.99
C SER A 88 -4.23 5.14 -4.63
N GLN A 89 -4.40 3.82 -4.52
CA GLN A 89 -4.90 3.12 -3.33
C GLN A 89 -3.78 2.36 -2.63
N ARG A 90 -3.94 2.11 -1.33
CA ARG A 90 -3.04 1.27 -0.54
C ARG A 90 -3.87 0.40 0.38
N HIS A 91 -3.76 -0.92 0.23
CA HIS A 91 -4.50 -1.92 1.00
C HIS A 91 -3.55 -2.91 1.65
N LEU A 92 -4.00 -3.51 2.76
CA LEU A 92 -3.27 -4.59 3.44
C LEU A 92 -3.64 -5.93 2.83
N TYR A 93 -2.63 -6.74 2.56
CA TYR A 93 -2.73 -8.10 2.04
C TYR A 93 -1.95 -9.07 2.91
N ALA A 94 -2.23 -10.36 2.73
CA ALA A 94 -1.48 -11.45 3.34
C ALA A 94 -1.22 -12.57 2.34
N VAL A 95 -0.09 -13.26 2.48
CA VAL A 95 0.30 -14.42 1.66
C VAL A 95 1.15 -15.38 2.48
N ARG A 96 1.09 -16.68 2.18
CA ARG A 96 1.96 -17.67 2.84
C ARG A 96 3.40 -17.55 2.31
N LEU A 97 4.36 -18.00 3.12
CA LEU A 97 5.79 -17.98 2.75
C LEU A 97 6.18 -18.96 1.62
N ASP A 98 5.24 -19.76 1.13
CA ASP A 98 5.39 -20.56 -0.10
C ASP A 98 4.84 -19.84 -1.35
N GLY A 99 4.36 -18.59 -1.20
CA GLY A 99 3.74 -17.78 -2.25
C GLY A 99 2.25 -18.08 -2.50
N SER A 100 1.67 -19.04 -1.78
CA SER A 100 0.27 -19.41 -1.95
C SER A 100 -0.68 -18.59 -1.05
N GLY A 101 -1.98 -18.59 -1.40
CA GLY A 101 -3.02 -18.04 -0.54
C GLY A 101 -3.02 -16.52 -0.38
N LEU A 102 -2.54 -15.79 -1.40
CA LEU A 102 -2.60 -14.33 -1.46
C LEU A 102 -4.05 -13.85 -1.33
N ARG A 103 -4.31 -12.97 -0.36
CA ARG A 103 -5.64 -12.41 -0.08
C ARG A 103 -5.57 -10.99 0.48
N SER A 104 -6.67 -10.24 0.32
CA SER A 104 -6.85 -8.95 0.98
C SER A 104 -7.22 -9.14 2.45
N VAL A 105 -6.64 -8.30 3.32
CA VAL A 105 -6.94 -8.23 4.77
C VAL A 105 -7.90 -7.08 5.06
N THR A 106 -7.79 -5.99 4.32
CA THR A 106 -8.73 -4.86 4.34
C THR A 106 -9.79 -4.98 3.25
N ASP A 107 -10.92 -4.27 3.39
CA ASP A 107 -11.96 -4.17 2.37
C ASP A 107 -11.42 -3.44 1.11
N ILE A 108 -11.29 -4.17 0.01
CA ILE A 108 -10.80 -3.67 -1.28
C ILE A 108 -11.93 -3.11 -2.16
N PHE A 109 -13.20 -3.30 -1.79
CA PHE A 109 -14.32 -2.74 -2.53
C PHE A 109 -14.56 -1.26 -2.18
N ARG A 110 -13.92 -0.78 -1.12
CA ARG A 110 -13.88 0.64 -0.76
C ARG A 110 -12.51 1.21 -1.09
N GLN A 111 -12.51 2.39 -1.70
CA GLN A 111 -11.26 3.12 -1.90
C GLN A 111 -10.62 3.41 -0.55
N ALA A 112 -9.34 3.08 -0.41
CA ALA A 112 -8.61 3.36 0.81
C ALA A 112 -7.13 3.67 0.58
N PHE A 113 -6.55 4.37 1.55
CA PHE A 113 -5.11 4.54 1.67
C PHE A 113 -4.67 4.16 3.08
N TYR A 114 -4.14 2.95 3.25
CA TYR A 114 -3.60 2.47 4.51
C TYR A 114 -2.07 2.61 4.58
N ASN A 115 -1.59 3.00 5.75
CA ASN A 115 -0.23 2.71 6.21
C ASN A 115 -0.29 1.74 7.40
N LEU A 116 0.81 1.06 7.67
CA LEU A 116 0.87 -0.03 8.63
C LEU A 116 2.14 0.07 9.47
N ASP A 117 1.98 -0.03 10.80
CA ASP A 117 3.08 -0.24 11.74
C ASP A 117 2.82 -1.55 12.48
N MET A 118 3.74 -2.51 12.43
CA MET A 118 3.58 -3.83 13.05
C MET A 118 4.50 -4.01 14.24
N ASP A 119 4.07 -4.84 15.20
CA ASP A 119 4.95 -5.34 16.24
C ASP A 119 5.98 -6.33 15.67
N HIS A 120 7.04 -6.61 16.42
CA HIS A 120 8.12 -7.50 15.98
C HIS A 120 7.64 -8.92 15.61
N GLY A 121 6.57 -9.43 16.25
CA GLY A 121 6.00 -10.74 15.96
C GLY A 121 5.01 -10.75 14.80
N THR A 122 4.60 -9.58 14.30
CA THR A 122 3.54 -9.45 13.28
C THR A 122 2.19 -10.05 13.74
N HIS A 123 1.89 -9.96 15.03
CA HIS A 123 0.61 -10.37 15.61
C HIS A 123 -0.33 -9.19 15.86
N TYR A 124 0.23 -7.98 15.97
CA TYR A 124 -0.51 -6.74 16.15
C TYR A 124 -0.01 -5.67 15.16
N ALA A 125 -0.96 -4.88 14.70
CA ALA A 125 -0.74 -3.85 13.71
C ALA A 125 -1.50 -2.58 14.09
N VAL A 126 -0.83 -1.43 14.06
CA VAL A 126 -1.49 -0.13 13.99
C VAL A 126 -1.83 0.12 12.52
N LEU A 127 -3.11 -0.01 12.19
CA LEU A 127 -3.67 0.35 10.90
C LEU A 127 -3.97 1.84 10.87
N ASN A 128 -3.25 2.56 10.03
CA ASN A 128 -3.44 3.99 9.80
C ASN A 128 -4.26 4.19 8.52
N TYR A 129 -5.58 4.32 8.64
CA TYR A 129 -6.43 4.73 7.52
C TYR A 129 -6.22 6.22 7.26
N LYS A 130 -5.68 6.56 6.10
CA LYS A 130 -5.35 7.94 5.70
C LYS A 130 -6.38 8.57 4.78
N GLY A 131 -7.39 7.84 4.30
CA GLY A 131 -8.42 8.38 3.41
C GLY A 131 -9.02 7.35 2.45
N PRO A 132 -9.98 7.77 1.60
CA PRO A 132 -10.33 9.17 1.32
C PRO A 132 -11.32 9.79 2.32
N GLU A 133 -11.95 8.98 3.17
CA GLU A 133 -12.79 9.49 4.27
C GLU A 133 -11.93 10.04 5.42
N LEU A 134 -12.57 10.51 6.50
CA LEU A 134 -11.84 11.00 7.69
C LEU A 134 -10.79 9.98 8.16
N PRO A 135 -9.50 10.38 8.29
CA PRO A 135 -8.43 9.49 8.72
C PRO A 135 -8.71 8.86 10.08
N ARG A 136 -8.40 7.58 10.27
CA ARG A 136 -8.63 6.86 11.54
C ARG A 136 -7.43 5.99 11.84
N GLN A 137 -7.25 5.69 13.12
CA GLN A 137 -6.25 4.73 13.56
C GLN A 137 -6.94 3.62 14.31
N SER A 138 -6.46 2.40 14.14
CA SER A 138 -6.94 1.25 14.90
C SER A 138 -5.82 0.28 15.16
N LEU A 139 -5.85 -0.35 16.33
CA LEU A 139 -5.04 -1.51 16.63
C LEU A 139 -5.78 -2.74 16.11
N ALA A 140 -5.12 -3.55 15.30
CA ALA A 140 -5.64 -4.81 14.78
C ALA A 140 -4.79 -5.97 15.29
N ARG A 141 -5.44 -7.04 15.74
CA ARG A 141 -4.80 -8.33 15.96
C ARG A 141 -4.86 -9.12 14.64
N LEU A 142 -3.69 -9.46 14.12
CA LEU A 142 -3.54 -10.21 12.87
C LEU A 142 -3.43 -11.70 13.18
N GLN A 143 -4.21 -12.52 12.48
CA GLN A 143 -4.13 -13.96 12.62
C GLN A 143 -4.53 -14.63 11.30
N ASN A 144 -3.74 -15.63 10.90
CA ASN A 144 -4.03 -16.49 9.76
C ASN A 144 -4.41 -15.73 8.48
N GLY A 145 -3.76 -14.59 8.20
CA GLY A 145 -3.99 -13.77 7.02
C GLY A 145 -5.28 -12.95 7.07
N SER A 146 -5.77 -12.60 8.25
CA SER A 146 -6.96 -11.77 8.48
C SER A 146 -6.83 -10.94 9.76
N VAL A 147 -7.72 -9.96 9.93
CA VAL A 147 -7.90 -9.27 11.21
C VAL A 147 -8.85 -10.10 12.07
N GLU A 148 -8.36 -10.58 13.22
CA GLU A 148 -9.17 -11.30 14.21
C GLU A 148 -10.01 -10.33 15.04
N CYS A 149 -9.39 -9.24 15.50
CA CYS A 149 -10.02 -8.20 16.30
C CYS A 149 -9.44 -6.82 15.94
N GLN A 150 -10.26 -5.79 16.02
CA GLN A 150 -9.86 -4.41 15.73
C GLN A 150 -10.45 -3.44 16.75
N TRP A 151 -9.61 -2.54 17.26
CA TRP A 151 -9.97 -1.50 18.22
C TRP A 151 -9.60 -0.14 17.65
N GLU A 152 -10.55 0.78 17.55
CA GLU A 152 -10.24 2.16 17.19
C GLU A 152 -9.36 2.81 18.26
N LEU A 153 -8.31 3.50 17.83
CA LEU A 153 -7.40 4.24 18.69
C LEU A 153 -7.78 5.72 18.72
N GLY A 154 -7.75 6.29 19.92
CA GLY A 154 -8.01 7.71 20.15
C GLY A 154 -9.48 8.05 20.43
N VAL A 155 -9.72 9.33 20.73
CA VAL A 155 -11.06 9.90 20.83
C VAL A 155 -11.46 10.25 19.40
N GLY A 156 -12.57 9.69 18.88
CA GLY A 156 -12.95 9.82 17.48
C GLY A 156 -12.90 11.26 16.94
N ASN A 157 -12.81 11.41 15.62
CA ASN A 157 -12.61 12.70 14.94
C ASN A 157 -13.79 13.68 14.99
N GLY A 158 -14.67 13.61 15.99
CA GLY A 158 -15.91 14.40 16.04
C GLY A 158 -15.68 15.91 15.94
N LYS A 159 -14.58 16.44 16.50
CA LYS A 159 -14.21 17.86 16.36
C LYS A 159 -13.86 18.21 14.92
N LEU A 160 -13.05 17.37 14.25
CA LEU A 160 -12.70 17.55 12.85
C LEU A 160 -13.94 17.43 11.96
N GLU A 161 -14.77 16.42 12.19
CA GLU A 161 -16.02 16.20 11.47
C GLU A 161 -16.96 17.41 11.59
N THR A 162 -17.14 17.93 12.81
CA THR A 162 -17.97 19.12 13.07
C THR A 162 -17.40 20.35 12.36
N ASN A 163 -16.09 20.54 12.42
CA ASN A 163 -15.42 21.67 11.76
C ASN A 163 -15.55 21.62 10.23
N LEU A 164 -15.58 20.43 9.63
CA LEU A 164 -15.70 20.24 8.19
C LEU A 164 -17.15 20.42 7.71
N LYS A 165 -18.15 20.00 8.49
CA LYS A 165 -19.59 20.20 8.18
C LYS A 165 -19.95 21.67 7.97
N ASN A 166 -19.25 22.58 8.65
CA ASN A 166 -19.48 24.03 8.55
C ASN A 166 -18.63 24.71 7.46
N ARG A 167 -17.95 23.95 6.59
CA ARG A 167 -17.09 24.48 5.53
C ARG A 167 -17.56 24.06 4.15
N ARG A 168 -17.39 24.96 3.18
CA ARG A 168 -17.59 24.68 1.76
C ARG A 168 -16.33 24.01 1.20
N LEU A 169 -16.23 22.70 1.35
CA LEU A 169 -15.07 21.93 0.86
C LEU A 169 -15.15 21.70 -0.65
N PRO A 170 -14.00 21.66 -1.35
CA PRO A 170 -13.99 21.31 -2.76
C PRO A 170 -14.47 19.87 -2.97
N ARG A 171 -15.13 19.62 -4.11
CA ARG A 171 -15.47 18.27 -4.53
C ARG A 171 -14.30 17.65 -5.28
N ARG A 172 -13.76 16.57 -4.75
CA ARG A 172 -12.67 15.82 -5.39
C ARG A 172 -13.22 14.80 -6.37
N THR A 173 -12.66 14.78 -7.57
CA THR A 173 -12.93 13.75 -8.58
C THR A 173 -11.61 13.16 -9.04
N HIS A 174 -11.60 11.85 -9.31
CA HIS A 174 -10.45 11.15 -9.85
C HIS A 174 -10.78 10.67 -11.25
N GLN A 175 -9.86 10.90 -12.16
CA GLN A 175 -9.99 10.49 -13.55
C GLN A 175 -8.72 9.76 -13.99
N THR A 176 -8.87 8.97 -15.04
CA THR A 176 -7.76 8.34 -15.73
C THR A 176 -7.76 8.84 -17.17
N ILE A 177 -6.60 9.30 -17.64
CA ILE A 177 -6.39 9.65 -19.04
C ILE A 177 -5.32 8.76 -19.65
N TYR A 178 -5.35 8.64 -20.98
CA TYR A 178 -4.34 7.95 -21.75
C TYR A 178 -3.54 8.96 -22.55
N THR A 179 -2.22 8.86 -22.46
CA THR A 179 -1.31 9.66 -23.30
C THR A 179 -1.30 9.11 -24.73
N ALA A 180 -0.82 9.91 -25.68
CA ALA A 180 -0.61 9.46 -27.06
C ALA A 180 0.37 8.26 -27.16
N GLY A 181 1.25 8.08 -26.18
CA GLY A 181 2.16 6.94 -26.06
C GLY A 181 1.55 5.70 -25.39
N GLY A 182 0.26 5.70 -25.06
CA GLY A 182 -0.44 4.57 -24.43
C GLY A 182 -0.31 4.49 -22.91
N TYR A 183 0.44 5.39 -22.27
CA TYR A 183 0.56 5.41 -20.82
C TYR A 183 -0.71 5.92 -20.14
N GLN A 184 -1.07 5.27 -19.04
CA GLN A 184 -2.17 5.67 -18.18
C GLN A 184 -1.70 6.70 -17.14
N LEU A 185 -2.38 7.84 -17.05
CA LEU A 185 -2.12 8.86 -16.02
C LEU A 185 -3.35 9.05 -15.15
N SER A 186 -3.13 9.12 -13.83
CA SER A 186 -4.16 9.48 -12.87
C SER A 186 -4.24 11.00 -12.71
N ILE A 187 -5.45 11.54 -12.73
CA ILE A 187 -5.75 12.96 -12.51
C ILE A 187 -6.65 13.07 -11.28
N MET A 188 -6.39 14.08 -10.46
CA MET A 188 -7.29 14.53 -9.40
C MET A 188 -7.74 15.95 -9.73
N GLU A 189 -9.05 16.19 -9.75
CA GLU A 189 -9.60 17.54 -9.87
C GLU A 189 -10.25 17.93 -8.54
N LEU A 190 -10.04 19.17 -8.16
CA LEU A 190 -10.70 19.80 -7.01
C LEU A 190 -11.64 20.86 -7.55
N LEU A 191 -12.93 20.53 -7.59
CA LEU A 191 -13.97 21.45 -8.05
C LEU A 191 -14.42 22.34 -6.89
N PRO A 192 -14.78 23.62 -7.13
CA PRO A 192 -15.45 24.46 -6.15
C PRO A 192 -16.66 23.76 -5.52
N ALA A 193 -16.95 24.07 -4.25
CA ALA A 193 -18.06 23.44 -3.52
C ALA A 193 -19.43 23.65 -4.21
N ASP A 194 -19.59 24.78 -4.89
CA ASP A 194 -20.75 25.21 -5.65
C ASP A 194 -20.49 25.19 -7.17
N PHE A 195 -19.65 24.27 -7.63
CA PHE A 195 -19.33 24.09 -9.05
C PHE A 195 -20.60 23.92 -9.90
N ASP A 196 -20.76 24.79 -10.90
CA ASP A 196 -21.78 24.70 -11.94
C ASP A 196 -21.10 24.38 -13.28
N PRO A 197 -21.40 23.23 -13.92
CA PRO A 197 -20.80 22.86 -15.20
C PRO A 197 -21.12 23.83 -16.36
N LYS A 198 -22.05 24.78 -16.19
CA LYS A 198 -22.38 25.82 -17.18
C LYS A 198 -21.51 27.07 -17.08
N LEU A 199 -20.75 27.22 -15.99
CA LEU A 199 -19.86 28.37 -15.76
C LEU A 199 -18.41 28.03 -16.14
N GLN A 200 -17.63 29.06 -16.43
CA GLN A 200 -16.19 28.94 -16.64
C GLN A 200 -15.44 29.33 -15.37
N TYR A 201 -14.43 28.54 -15.01
CA TYR A 201 -13.61 28.75 -13.83
C TYR A 201 -12.13 28.86 -14.25
N PRO A 202 -11.35 29.76 -13.63
CA PRO A 202 -9.90 29.72 -13.78
C PRO A 202 -9.36 28.40 -13.22
N THR A 203 -8.51 27.72 -13.98
CA THR A 203 -7.93 26.42 -13.59
C THR A 203 -6.47 26.59 -13.22
N ILE A 204 -6.09 26.06 -12.06
CA ILE A 204 -4.70 25.99 -11.60
C ILE A 204 -4.21 24.55 -11.79
N PHE A 205 -3.12 24.38 -12.53
CA PHE A 205 -2.44 23.10 -12.65
C PHE A 205 -1.39 22.99 -11.55
N HIS A 206 -1.62 22.11 -10.58
CA HIS A 206 -0.64 21.80 -9.53
C HIS A 206 0.10 20.51 -9.89
N ILE A 207 1.37 20.65 -10.29
CA ILE A 207 2.23 19.54 -10.69
C ILE A 207 3.56 19.61 -9.95
N TYR A 208 4.00 18.46 -9.42
CA TYR A 208 5.39 18.28 -8.99
C TYR A 208 6.18 17.54 -10.06
N GLY A 209 5.74 16.33 -10.45
CA GLY A 209 6.27 15.59 -11.60
C GLY A 209 7.65 14.95 -11.42
N GLY A 210 8.26 15.04 -10.24
CA GLY A 210 9.55 14.40 -9.97
C GLY A 210 9.45 12.87 -9.81
N PRO A 211 10.51 12.11 -10.13
CA PRO A 211 10.57 10.65 -9.91
C PRO A 211 10.28 10.26 -8.45
N GLY A 212 9.70 9.08 -8.24
CA GLY A 212 9.37 8.54 -6.92
C GLY A 212 8.25 9.27 -6.17
N SER A 213 7.68 10.34 -6.74
CA SER A 213 6.62 11.11 -6.11
C SER A 213 5.24 10.79 -6.68
N GLN A 214 4.21 10.81 -5.82
CA GLN A 214 2.83 10.60 -6.24
C GLN A 214 1.89 11.61 -5.57
N LYS A 215 1.34 12.53 -6.37
CA LYS A 215 0.34 13.51 -5.92
C LYS A 215 -1.09 13.00 -5.98
N VAL A 216 -1.43 12.18 -6.99
CA VAL A 216 -2.77 11.61 -7.13
C VAL A 216 -2.85 10.30 -6.35
N ASN A 217 -3.46 10.37 -5.16
CA ASN A 217 -3.67 9.23 -4.26
C ASN A 217 -5.11 9.27 -3.67
N MET A 218 -5.41 8.44 -2.68
CA MET A 218 -6.68 8.41 -1.94
C MET A 218 -6.56 8.89 -0.49
N LYS A 219 -5.52 9.66 -0.14
CA LYS A 219 -5.42 10.29 1.18
C LYS A 219 -6.45 11.41 1.33
N PHE A 220 -6.98 11.55 2.54
CA PHE A 220 -7.80 12.68 2.95
C PHE A 220 -6.90 13.89 3.12
N GLU A 221 -7.17 14.91 2.32
CA GLU A 221 -6.48 16.20 2.32
C GLU A 221 -7.58 17.27 2.11
N VAL A 222 -7.47 18.38 2.83
CA VAL A 222 -8.42 19.52 2.71
C VAL A 222 -7.93 20.51 1.66
N ASP A 223 -6.65 20.42 1.29
CA ASP A 223 -5.90 21.22 0.32
C ASP A 223 -5.03 20.34 -0.60
N PHE A 224 -4.16 20.96 -1.41
CA PHE A 224 -3.33 20.32 -2.45
C PHE A 224 -1.82 20.35 -2.13
#